data_AF-K1RS73-F1
#
_entry.id   AF-K1RS73-F1
#
_cell.length_a   1.000
_cell.length_b   1.000
_cell.length_c   1.000
_cell.angle_alpha   90.00
_cell.angle_beta   90.00
_cell.angle_gamma   90.00
#
_symmetry.space_group_name_H-M   'P 1'
#
loop_
_entity.id
_entity.type
_entity.pdbx_description
1 polymer ?
#
loop_
_entity_poly.entity_id
_entity_poly.type
_entity_poly.pdbx_seq_one_letter_code
_entity_poly.pdbx_strand_id
1 'polypeptide(L)'
;GVRMCEIQKWLAENKVLTIGALRYQRTGQARYQRAMIAPYTWPDKTLYDILARQEYLGHTITAKTHKVSYKSKKTRKNEEEQRYFFPNTHEPLVDEETFELAQKRIATRHRPTKAAEIDIFSGLLFCAGCRHKMYYQQGVNIEPRKFSYSCGAWRNRVSLFHFPIILLAAYSAVRISAHSHMNLLA
;
A
#
# COMPACT_ATOMS: atom_id res chain seq x y z
N GLY A 1 -6.57 7.81 14.12
CA GLY A 1 -5.22 8.25 13.73
C GLY A 1 -5.37 9.28 12.62
N VAL A 2 -4.56 10.34 12.63
CA VAL A 2 -4.66 11.43 11.66
C VAL A 2 -4.40 10.89 10.25
N ARG A 3 -5.28 11.23 9.30
CA ARG A 3 -5.20 10.77 7.91
C ARG A 3 -4.23 11.65 7.12
N MET A 4 -3.62 11.11 6.08
CA MET A 4 -2.76 11.91 5.18
C MET A 4 -3.51 13.12 4.60
N CYS A 5 -4.79 12.94 4.26
CA CYS A 5 -5.65 14.03 3.78
C CYS A 5 -5.91 15.11 4.83
N GLU A 6 -5.90 14.78 6.12
CA GLU A 6 -6.04 15.77 7.20
C GLU A 6 -4.74 16.57 7.33
N ILE A 7 -3.58 15.91 7.22
CA ILE A 7 -2.27 16.58 7.17
C ILE A 7 -2.23 17.56 5.98
N GLN A 8 -2.68 17.13 4.80
CA GLN A 8 -2.73 17.99 3.61
C GLN A 8 -3.63 19.22 3.81
N LYS A 9 -4.83 19.02 4.38
CA LYS A 9 -5.76 20.12 4.68
C LYS A 9 -5.13 21.10 5.65
N TRP A 10 -4.56 20.60 6.74
CA TRP A 10 -3.89 21.42 7.74
C TRP A 10 -2.75 22.23 7.13
N LEU A 11 -1.90 21.62 6.28
CA LEU A 11 -0.82 22.33 5.59
C LEU A 11 -1.35 23.42 4.64
N ALA A 12 -2.47 23.15 3.95
CA ALA A 12 -3.09 24.13 3.05
C ALA A 12 -3.74 25.29 3.82
N GLU A 13 -4.45 25.01 4.91
CA GLU A 13 -5.06 26.01 5.80
C GLU A 13 -4.01 26.94 6.42
N ASN A 14 -2.87 26.38 6.83
CA ASN A 14 -1.73 27.13 7.37
C ASN A 14 -0.84 27.77 6.29
N LYS A 15 -1.24 27.70 5.00
CA LYS A 15 -0.50 28.28 3.86
C LYS A 15 0.97 27.85 3.80
N VAL A 16 1.25 26.58 4.12
CA VAL A 16 2.60 26.01 4.04
C VAL A 16 2.94 25.68 2.58
N LEU A 17 3.90 26.39 2.02
CA LEU A 17 4.35 26.21 0.63
C LEU A 17 4.96 24.83 0.40
N THR A 18 4.60 24.20 -0.71
CA THR A 18 5.29 23.00 -1.19
C THR A 18 6.75 23.29 -1.53
N ILE A 19 7.61 22.27 -1.47
CA ILE A 19 9.05 22.39 -1.82
C ILE A 19 9.24 22.98 -3.23
N GLY A 20 8.38 22.58 -4.18
CA GLY A 20 8.43 23.11 -5.55
C GLY A 20 8.08 24.61 -5.61
N ALA A 21 7.05 25.03 -4.86
CA ALA A 21 6.65 26.43 -4.78
C ALA A 21 7.70 27.28 -4.06
N LEU A 22 8.27 26.78 -2.96
CA LEU A 22 9.36 27.43 -2.25
C LEU A 22 10.60 27.63 -3.14
N ARG A 23 10.94 26.61 -3.95
CA ARG A 23 12.01 26.71 -4.94
C ARG A 23 11.72 27.80 -5.97
N TYR A 24 10.50 27.82 -6.52
CA TYR A 24 10.08 28.82 -7.48
C TYR A 24 10.16 30.24 -6.91
N GLN A 25 9.73 30.45 -5.67
CA GLN A 25 9.84 31.75 -5.01
C GLN A 25 11.29 32.23 -4.86
N ARG A 26 12.24 31.32 -4.63
CA ARG A 26 13.67 31.65 -4.48
C ARG A 26 14.41 31.85 -5.79
N THR A 27 14.11 31.05 -6.82
CA THR A 27 14.92 31.01 -8.05
C THR A 27 14.17 31.45 -9.31
N GLY A 28 12.87 31.69 -9.23
CA GLY A 28 12.00 31.98 -10.38
C GLY A 28 11.79 30.79 -11.34
N GLN A 29 12.37 29.62 -11.05
CA GLN A 29 12.33 28.47 -11.95
C GLN A 29 11.41 27.37 -11.42
N ALA A 30 10.35 27.08 -12.18
CA ALA A 30 9.41 26.01 -11.85
C ALA A 30 9.80 24.72 -12.61
N ARG A 31 10.10 23.66 -11.87
CA ARG A 31 10.29 22.32 -12.47
C ARG A 31 8.97 21.67 -12.89
N TYR A 32 7.89 22.02 -12.21
CA TYR A 32 6.55 21.47 -12.42
C TYR A 32 5.53 22.61 -12.37
N GLN A 33 4.59 22.66 -13.32
CA GLN A 33 3.56 23.71 -13.38
C GLN A 33 2.71 23.80 -12.11
N ARG A 34 2.46 22.66 -11.47
CA ARG A 34 1.69 22.58 -10.20
C ARG A 34 2.28 23.43 -9.07
N ALA A 35 3.60 23.66 -9.07
CA ALA A 35 4.24 24.52 -8.09
C ALA A 35 3.78 25.99 -8.19
N MET A 36 3.32 26.43 -9.36
CA MET A 36 2.82 27.78 -9.59
C MET A 36 1.30 27.86 -9.41
N ILE A 37 0.56 26.85 -9.89
CA ILE A 37 -0.91 26.85 -9.89
C ILE A 37 -1.48 26.55 -8.51
N ALA A 38 -0.89 25.60 -7.79
CA ALA A 38 -1.40 25.10 -6.52
C ALA A 38 -0.26 25.00 -5.48
N PRO A 39 0.32 26.14 -5.06
CA PRO A 39 1.55 26.17 -4.27
C PRO A 39 1.43 25.53 -2.88
N TYR A 40 0.21 25.43 -2.34
CA TYR A 40 -0.10 24.85 -1.03
C TYR A 40 -0.62 23.40 -1.09
N THR A 41 -0.76 22.83 -2.30
CA THR A 41 -1.30 21.46 -2.46
C THR A 41 -0.17 20.44 -2.43
N TRP A 42 0.05 19.87 -1.23
CA TRP A 42 1.06 18.83 -1.00
C TRP A 42 0.66 17.48 -1.60
N PRO A 43 1.45 16.88 -2.49
CA PRO A 43 1.20 15.52 -2.97
C PRO A 43 1.44 14.48 -1.86
N ASP A 44 0.58 13.46 -1.76
CA ASP A 44 0.70 12.34 -0.81
C ASP A 44 2.10 11.73 -0.82
N LYS A 45 2.61 11.43 -2.01
CA LYS A 45 3.93 10.82 -2.20
C LYS A 45 5.03 11.66 -1.55
N THR A 46 4.97 12.99 -1.70
CA THR A 46 5.96 13.88 -1.10
C THR A 46 5.89 13.83 0.42
N LEU A 47 4.69 13.79 1.00
CA LEU A 47 4.51 13.68 2.45
C LEU A 47 5.01 12.33 2.98
N TYR A 48 4.70 11.22 2.30
CA TYR A 48 5.27 9.91 2.64
C TYR A 48 6.79 9.90 2.53
N ASP A 49 7.35 10.46 1.45
CA ASP A 49 8.80 10.53 1.23
C ASP A 49 9.50 11.43 2.26
N ILE A 50 8.80 12.37 2.90
CA ILE A 50 9.32 13.17 4.02
C ILE A 50 9.25 12.34 5.29
N LEU A 51 8.07 11.83 5.64
CA LEU A 51 7.85 11.10 6.89
C LEU A 51 8.68 9.81 6.97
N ALA A 52 9.05 9.19 5.85
CA ALA A 52 9.86 7.97 5.82
C ALA A 52 11.38 8.21 5.91
N ARG A 53 11.86 9.46 5.99
CA ARG A 53 13.30 9.75 6.04
C ARG A 53 13.86 9.55 7.45
N GLN A 54 14.68 8.51 7.60
CA GLN A 54 15.45 8.24 8.81
C GLN A 54 16.52 9.33 9.07
N GLU A 55 16.86 10.14 8.07
CA GLU A 55 17.81 11.24 8.29
C GLU A 55 17.36 12.24 9.35
N TYR A 56 16.06 12.32 9.64
CA TYR A 56 15.55 13.16 10.72
C TYR A 56 15.93 12.69 12.13
N LEU A 57 16.48 11.48 12.27
CA LEU A 57 17.08 10.96 13.50
C LEU A 57 18.55 11.38 13.68
N GLY A 58 19.07 12.28 12.83
CA GLY A 58 20.46 12.74 12.90
C GLY A 58 21.45 11.83 12.19
N HIS A 59 20.97 10.89 11.36
CA HIS A 59 21.81 9.96 10.59
C HIS A 59 22.00 10.44 9.15
N THR A 60 23.13 10.14 8.53
CA THR A 60 23.33 10.37 7.08
C THR A 60 23.26 9.04 6.33
N ILE A 61 22.35 8.96 5.35
CA ILE A 61 22.22 7.79 4.47
C ILE A 61 22.60 8.18 3.05
N THR A 62 23.66 7.57 2.54
CA THR A 62 24.20 7.82 1.19
C THR A 62 24.00 6.60 0.28
N ALA A 63 24.16 6.78 -1.04
CA ALA A 63 23.99 5.74 -2.05
C ALA A 63 22.59 5.13 -2.11
N LYS A 64 21.53 5.92 -1.89
CA LYS A 64 20.13 5.47 -2.04
C LYS A 64 19.79 5.02 -3.46
N THR A 65 20.52 5.47 -4.46
CA THR A 65 20.33 5.13 -5.87
C THR A 65 21.65 4.96 -6.60
N HIS A 66 21.73 4.00 -7.51
CA HIS A 66 22.86 3.79 -8.42
C HIS A 66 22.42 3.87 -9.89
N LYS A 67 23.36 4.16 -10.79
CA LYS A 67 23.15 3.99 -12.22
C LYS A 67 23.43 2.54 -12.61
N VAL A 68 22.57 1.96 -13.45
CA VAL A 68 22.73 0.58 -13.92
C VAL A 68 24.02 0.39 -14.73
N SER A 69 24.39 1.42 -15.50
CA SER A 69 25.61 1.47 -16.28
C SER A 69 25.96 2.92 -16.53
N TYR A 70 27.25 3.23 -16.67
CA TYR A 70 27.73 4.55 -17.06
C TYR A 70 27.04 5.08 -18.34
N LYS A 71 26.81 4.20 -19.32
CA LYS A 71 26.20 4.55 -20.61
C LYS A 71 24.68 4.74 -20.54
N SER A 72 24.03 4.33 -19.44
CA SER A 72 22.58 4.39 -19.31
C SER A 72 22.13 5.58 -18.47
N LYS A 73 21.04 6.25 -18.89
CA LYS A 73 20.33 7.23 -18.06
C LYS A 73 19.42 6.59 -17.00
N LYS A 74 19.29 5.26 -17.01
CA LYS A 74 18.43 4.53 -16.07
C LYS A 74 19.09 4.45 -14.70
N THR A 75 18.37 4.92 -13.68
CA THR A 75 18.76 4.87 -12.27
C THR A 75 17.89 3.85 -11.54
N ARG A 76 18.49 3.03 -10.68
CA ARG A 76 17.81 2.07 -9.81
C ARG A 76 18.03 2.44 -8.35
N LYS A 77 17.09 2.04 -7.47
CA LYS A 77 17.24 2.19 -6.02
C LYS A 77 18.16 1.09 -5.50
N ASN A 78 19.02 1.43 -4.53
CA ASN A 78 19.82 0.44 -3.81
C ASN A 78 18.95 -0.24 -2.75
N GLU A 79 19.20 -1.54 -2.55
CA GLU A 79 18.77 -2.25 -1.35
C GLU A 79 19.45 -1.65 -0.11
N GLU A 80 18.90 -1.91 1.07
CA GLU A 80 19.34 -1.26 2.31
C GLU A 80 20.78 -1.62 2.68
N GLU A 81 21.19 -2.86 2.43
CA GLU A 81 22.55 -3.36 2.67
C GLU A 81 23.60 -2.67 1.80
N GLN A 82 23.20 -2.17 0.63
CA GLN A 82 24.08 -1.48 -0.33
C GLN A 82 24.10 0.04 -0.11
N ARG A 83 23.48 0.53 0.97
CA ARG A 83 23.50 1.95 1.35
C ARG A 83 24.56 2.16 2.43
N TYR A 84 25.24 3.30 2.35
CA TYR A 84 26.17 3.71 3.40
C TYR A 84 25.38 4.40 4.50
N PHE A 85 25.40 3.83 5.69
CA PHE A 85 24.77 4.37 6.88
C PHE A 85 25.85 4.99 7.79
N PHE A 86 25.72 6.29 8.05
CA PHE A 86 26.57 7.01 8.98
C PHE A 86 25.72 7.46 10.16
N PRO A 87 25.89 6.87 11.35
CA PRO A 87 25.12 7.25 12.54
C PRO A 87 25.55 8.64 13.05
N ASN A 88 24.61 9.35 13.67
CA ASN A 88 24.80 10.58 14.47
C ASN A 88 25.73 11.62 13.83
N THR A 89 25.46 11.97 12.58
CA THR A 89 26.23 12.98 11.82
C THR A 89 25.77 14.41 12.11
N HIS A 90 24.53 14.60 12.56
CA HIS A 90 23.96 15.90 12.88
C HIS A 90 22.91 15.79 13.99
N GLU A 91 22.51 16.93 14.55
CA GLU A 91 21.47 17.00 15.57
C GLU A 91 20.14 16.44 15.03
N PRO A 92 19.50 15.50 15.74
CA PRO A 92 18.22 14.95 15.34
C PRO A 92 17.13 16.03 15.33
N LEU A 93 16.28 16.02 14.31
CA LEU A 93 15.11 16.92 14.24
C LEU A 93 13.90 16.34 14.98
N VAL A 94 13.85 15.03 15.17
CA VAL A 94 12.74 14.30 15.79
C VAL A 94 13.31 13.16 16.64
N ASP A 95 12.69 12.91 17.79
CA ASP A 95 13.05 11.79 18.67
C ASP A 95 12.72 10.43 18.04
N GLU A 96 13.49 9.41 18.40
CA GLU A 96 13.33 8.04 17.89
C GLU A 96 11.95 7.47 18.18
N GLU A 97 11.44 7.66 19.40
CA GLU A 97 10.10 7.20 19.80
C GLU A 97 8.98 7.83 18.95
N THR A 98 9.09 9.14 18.67
CA THR A 98 8.13 9.88 17.86
C THR A 98 8.18 9.41 16.40
N PHE A 99 9.38 9.18 15.87
CA PHE A 99 9.58 8.67 14.52
C PHE A 99 9.01 7.26 14.36
N GLU A 100 9.29 6.36 15.30
CA GLU A 100 8.72 5.00 15.29
C GLU A 100 7.20 5.02 15.34
N LEU A 101 6.62 5.85 16.20
CA LEU A 101 5.16 5.99 16.30
C LEU A 101 4.58 6.45 14.95
N ALA A 102 5.24 7.39 14.28
CA ALA A 102 4.85 7.83 12.95
C ALA A 102 4.93 6.69 11.92
N GLN A 103 6.03 5.91 11.91
CA GLN A 103 6.17 4.75 11.00
C GLN A 103 5.08 3.70 11.24
N LYS A 104 4.79 3.36 12.51
CA LYS A 104 3.73 2.42 12.89
C LYS A 104 2.35 2.89 12.36
N ARG A 105 2.08 4.19 12.44
CA ARG A 105 0.86 4.80 11.90
C ARG A 105 0.79 4.76 10.37
N ILE A 106 1.91 5.00 9.68
CA ILE A 106 1.99 4.96 8.21
C ILE A 106 1.84 3.53 7.67
N ALA A 107 2.45 2.55 8.34
CA ALA A 107 2.34 1.13 7.99
C ALA A 107 0.90 0.63 8.11
N THR A 108 0.15 1.18 9.07
CA THR A 108 -1.27 0.89 9.26
C THR A 108 -2.09 1.56 8.15
N ARG A 109 -2.28 0.86 7.03
CA ARG A 109 -3.10 1.35 5.92
C ARG A 109 -4.57 1.50 6.33
N HIS A 110 -5.00 2.73 6.61
CA HIS A 110 -6.42 3.03 6.80
C HIS A 110 -7.10 3.13 5.43
N ARG A 111 -7.90 2.11 5.05
CA ARG A 111 -8.81 2.25 3.91
C ARG A 111 -9.96 3.14 4.34
N PRO A 112 -10.21 4.29 3.68
CA PRO A 112 -11.33 5.14 4.03
C PRO A 112 -12.65 4.40 3.73
N THR A 113 -13.45 4.18 4.75
CA THR A 113 -14.86 3.82 4.58
C THR A 113 -15.60 5.08 4.17
N LYS A 114 -16.50 4.99 3.19
CA LYS A 114 -17.35 6.13 2.77
C LYS A 114 -18.42 6.49 3.81
N ALA A 115 -18.63 5.61 4.78
CA ALA A 115 -19.57 5.76 5.88
C ALA A 115 -19.01 6.72 6.93
N ALA A 116 -19.88 7.58 7.48
CA ALA A 116 -19.53 8.43 8.62
C ALA A 116 -19.27 7.61 9.90
N GLU A 117 -19.97 6.48 10.03
CA GLU A 117 -19.85 5.58 11.17
C GLU A 117 -19.09 4.31 10.76
N ILE A 118 -18.12 3.92 11.58
CA ILE A 118 -17.42 2.65 11.44
C ILE A 118 -18.18 1.64 12.30
N ASP A 119 -18.60 0.55 11.67
CA ASP A 119 -19.25 -0.55 12.38
C ASP A 119 -18.35 -1.15 13.47
N ILE A 120 -18.97 -1.51 14.60
CA ILE A 120 -18.30 -2.02 15.81
C ILE A 120 -17.56 -3.35 15.58
N PHE A 121 -17.96 -4.12 14.57
CA PHE A 121 -17.36 -5.42 14.24
C PHE A 121 -16.39 -5.35 13.06
N SER A 122 -16.12 -4.16 12.53
CA SER A 122 -15.18 -3.94 11.44
C SER A 122 -13.76 -4.38 11.83
N GLY A 123 -13.26 -5.45 11.18
CA GLY A 123 -11.93 -6.00 11.51
C GLY A 123 -11.95 -7.22 12.42
N LEU A 124 -13.07 -7.49 13.10
CA LEU A 124 -13.18 -8.54 14.10
C LEU A 124 -13.86 -9.80 13.56
N LEU A 125 -14.81 -9.65 12.62
CA LEU A 125 -15.55 -10.80 12.09
C LEU A 125 -14.80 -11.54 10.99
N PHE A 126 -14.66 -12.84 11.19
CA PHE A 126 -14.15 -13.79 10.22
C PHE A 126 -15.20 -14.89 10.00
N CYS A 127 -15.30 -15.36 8.76
CA CYS A 127 -16.22 -16.45 8.44
C CYS A 127 -15.66 -17.79 8.95
N ALA A 128 -16.50 -18.59 9.60
CA ALA A 128 -16.12 -19.90 10.12
C ALA A 128 -15.62 -20.88 9.04
N GLY A 129 -16.20 -20.87 7.84
CA GLY A 129 -15.80 -21.76 6.75
C GLY A 129 -14.61 -21.25 5.94
N CYS A 130 -14.65 -19.99 5.49
CA CYS A 130 -13.67 -19.43 4.56
C CYS A 130 -12.46 -18.79 5.27
N ARG A 131 -12.54 -18.52 6.59
CA ARG A 131 -11.60 -17.68 7.39
C ARG A 131 -11.29 -16.28 6.82
N HIS A 132 -11.98 -15.88 5.75
CA HIS A 132 -11.87 -14.53 5.23
C HIS A 132 -12.64 -13.56 6.12
N LYS A 133 -12.15 -12.32 6.15
CA LYS A 133 -12.82 -11.19 6.80
C LYS A 133 -14.24 -11.03 6.24
N MET A 134 -15.22 -10.84 7.13
CA MET A 134 -16.59 -10.51 6.74
C MET A 134 -16.71 -8.99 6.52
N TYR A 135 -17.53 -8.61 5.54
CA TYR A 135 -17.80 -7.21 5.21
C TYR A 135 -19.21 -6.83 5.59
N TYR A 136 -19.33 -5.71 6.29
CA TYR A 136 -20.60 -5.06 6.54
C TYR A 136 -21.21 -4.53 5.24
N GLN A 137 -22.46 -4.91 4.97
CA GLN A 137 -23.21 -4.50 3.80
C GLN A 137 -24.11 -3.34 4.17
N GLN A 138 -23.65 -2.15 3.83
CA GLN A 138 -24.44 -0.92 3.89
C GLN A 138 -24.56 -0.37 2.47
N GLY A 139 -25.77 0.01 2.09
CA GLY A 139 -26.07 0.61 0.79
C GLY A 139 -27.04 1.75 0.98
N VAL A 140 -26.99 2.74 0.09
CA VAL A 140 -27.88 3.91 0.15
C VAL A 140 -29.35 3.48 0.02
N ASN A 141 -29.61 2.40 -0.70
CA ASN A 141 -30.96 1.86 -0.95
C ASN A 141 -31.37 0.74 0.02
N ILE A 142 -30.57 0.48 1.06
CA ILE A 142 -30.83 -0.60 2.02
C ILE A 142 -31.26 0.06 3.33
N GLU A 143 -32.45 -0.29 3.81
CA GLU A 143 -32.90 0.17 5.13
C GLU A 143 -31.89 -0.26 6.22
N PRO A 144 -31.62 0.58 7.23
CA PRO A 144 -30.64 0.25 8.26
C PRO A 144 -30.88 -1.06 9.00
N ARG A 145 -32.16 -1.45 9.15
CA ARG A 145 -32.54 -2.74 9.75
C ARG A 145 -32.14 -3.97 8.94
N LYS A 146 -31.83 -3.79 7.65
CA LYS A 146 -31.46 -4.85 6.70
C LYS A 146 -29.95 -4.91 6.45
N PHE A 147 -29.15 -4.14 7.18
CA PHE A 147 -27.69 -4.25 7.12
C PHE A 147 -27.25 -5.63 7.61
N SER A 148 -26.33 -6.26 6.87
CA SER A 148 -25.90 -7.64 7.09
C SER A 148 -24.40 -7.80 6.89
N TYR A 149 -23.83 -8.91 7.36
CA TYR A 149 -22.42 -9.25 7.12
C TYR A 149 -22.33 -10.36 6.07
N SER A 150 -21.43 -10.21 5.09
CA SER A 150 -21.16 -11.27 4.12
C SER A 150 -19.67 -11.66 4.06
N CYS A 151 -19.36 -12.96 3.87
CA CYS A 151 -17.97 -13.45 3.74
C CYS A 151 -17.30 -12.73 2.56
N GLY A 152 -16.09 -12.20 2.79
CA GLY A 152 -15.32 -11.51 1.77
C GLY A 152 -14.97 -12.36 0.56
N ALA A 153 -14.74 -13.66 0.74
CA ALA A 153 -14.50 -14.58 -0.38
C ALA A 153 -15.74 -14.71 -1.28
N TRP A 154 -16.94 -14.62 -0.70
CA TRP A 154 -18.18 -14.68 -1.47
C TRP A 154 -18.44 -13.38 -2.22
N ARG A 155 -18.22 -12.22 -1.58
CA ARG A 155 -18.42 -10.88 -2.17
C ARG A 155 -17.40 -10.55 -3.26
N ASN A 156 -16.13 -10.85 -3.02
CA ASN A 156 -15.03 -10.52 -3.93
C ASN A 156 -14.77 -11.65 -4.94
N ARG A 157 -15.82 -12.36 -5.37
CA ARG A 157 -15.71 -13.37 -6.42
C ARG A 157 -15.36 -12.69 -7.76
N VAL A 158 -14.09 -12.35 -7.92
CA VAL A 158 -13.45 -12.36 -9.24
C VAL A 158 -13.45 -13.83 -9.62
N SER A 159 -14.10 -14.15 -10.73
CA SER A 159 -14.29 -15.46 -11.32
C SER A 159 -13.07 -16.40 -11.14
N LEU A 160 -13.02 -17.15 -10.05
CA LEU A 160 -12.22 -18.38 -9.93
C LEU A 160 -12.97 -19.55 -10.59
N PHE A 161 -13.54 -19.32 -11.77
CA PHE A 161 -14.06 -20.33 -12.68
C PHE A 161 -13.16 -20.47 -13.91
N HIS A 162 -11.83 -20.48 -13.72
CA HIS A 162 -10.91 -20.88 -14.80
C HIS A 162 -9.92 -22.00 -14.43
N PHE A 163 -10.11 -22.72 -13.33
CA PHE A 163 -9.40 -23.99 -13.14
C PHE A 163 -10.31 -24.97 -12.39
N PRO A 164 -11.14 -25.72 -13.14
CA PRO A 164 -10.94 -27.18 -13.13
C PRO A 164 -11.25 -27.79 -14.50
N ILE A 165 -10.34 -27.65 -15.48
CA ILE A 165 -10.33 -28.53 -16.67
C ILE A 165 -9.11 -29.46 -16.67
N ILE A 166 -8.05 -29.16 -15.91
CA ILE A 166 -6.81 -29.96 -15.96
C ILE A 166 -6.83 -31.20 -15.04
N LEU A 167 -7.69 -31.27 -14.01
CA LEU A 167 -7.72 -32.43 -13.10
C LEU A 167 -8.62 -33.60 -13.54
N LEU A 168 -9.45 -33.44 -14.57
CA LEU A 168 -10.22 -34.55 -15.14
C LEU A 168 -9.44 -35.35 -16.20
N ALA A 169 -8.36 -34.82 -16.76
CA ALA A 169 -7.53 -35.52 -17.74
C ALA A 169 -6.54 -36.52 -17.11
N ALA A 170 -6.21 -36.38 -15.82
CA ALA A 170 -5.33 -37.32 -15.14
C ALA A 170 -6.05 -38.62 -14.69
N TYR A 171 -7.37 -38.58 -14.50
CA TYR A 171 -8.14 -39.73 -14.02
C TYR A 171 -8.60 -40.68 -15.15
N SER A 172 -8.57 -40.24 -16.41
CA SER A 172 -8.91 -41.07 -17.57
C SER A 172 -7.72 -41.82 -18.17
N ALA A 173 -6.48 -41.35 -17.96
CA ALA A 173 -5.27 -42.02 -18.49
C ALA A 173 -4.82 -43.22 -17.64
N VAL A 174 -5.09 -43.23 -16.32
CA VAL A 174 -4.73 -44.37 -15.44
C VAL A 174 -5.71 -45.54 -15.61
N ARG A 175 -6.93 -45.29 -16.10
CA ARG A 175 -7.96 -46.34 -16.24
C ARG A 175 -7.87 -47.16 -17.53
N ILE A 176 -7.12 -46.70 -18.53
CA ILE A 176 -6.98 -47.38 -19.84
C ILE A 176 -5.80 -48.38 -19.85
N SER A 177 -4.78 -48.20 -19.00
CA SER A 177 -3.65 -49.15 -18.91
C SER A 177 -3.96 -50.39 -18.05
N ALA A 178 -4.96 -50.33 -17.16
CA ALA A 178 -5.30 -51.43 -16.25
C ALA A 178 -6.29 -52.45 -16.85
N HIS A 179 -6.84 -52.21 -18.05
CA HIS A 179 -7.80 -53.12 -18.69
C HIS A 179 -7.22 -53.94 -19.85
N SER A 180 -6.00 -53.65 -20.31
CA SER A 180 -5.32 -54.45 -21.33
C SER A 180 -4.47 -55.61 -20.76
N HIS A 181 -4.21 -55.63 -19.44
CA HIS A 181 -3.39 -56.67 -18.80
C HIS A 181 -4.18 -57.84 -18.17
N MET A 182 -5.51 -57.85 -18.28
CA MET A 182 -6.38 -58.89 -17.68
C MET A 182 -7.03 -59.85 -18.70
N ASN A 183 -6.59 -59.85 -19.98
CA ASN A 183 -7.07 -60.78 -21.02
C ASN A 183 -5.94 -61.61 -21.64
N LEU A 184 -4.92 -62.00 -20.85
CA LEU A 184 -3.89 -62.96 -21.28
C LEU A 184 -3.55 -64.07 -20.27
N LEU A 185 -4.27 -64.19 -19.15
CA LEU A 185 -4.17 -65.33 -18.24
C LEU A 185 -5.51 -65.61 -17.53
N ALA A 186 -6.44 -66.25 -18.25
CA ALA A 186 -7.46 -67.19 -17.76
C ALA A 186 -8.42 -67.53 -18.91
#